data_AF-A0AAU6KBE3-F1
#
_entry.id   AF-A0AAU6KBE3-F1
#
_cell.length_a   1.000
_cell.length_b   1.000
_cell.length_c   1.000
_cell.angle_alpha   90.00
_cell.angle_beta   90.00
_cell.angle_gamma   90.00
#
_symmetry.space_group_name_H-M   'P 1'
#
loop_
_entity.id
_entity.type
_entity.pdbx_description
1 polymer ?
#
loop_
_entity_poly.entity_id
_entity_poly.type
_entity_poly.pdbx_seq_one_letter_code
_entity_poly.pdbx_strand_id
1 'polypeptide(L)'
;MDVFNDASDLVSPSYWIMEAYNAVFGFNPLDEAIQWFAGDWESFAECASVWQNIGKACEGVAQNLKSGNSSLDSTWDGNAADAAYNYFDELAKKLTGCRETFDSLHSTYESLANAAYSTAEAIKGVLGGIIDGLIIVGIEMAAGTALSWTGVGAVVGYGLAALEITRLLKMWGDATKMLAEAQTIVNGGVGVLEALGAEIYGHFQNFPSVGGNYDNPAVA
;
A
#
# COMPACT_ATOMS: atom_id res chain seq x y z
N MET A 1 -23.12 55.15 12.84
CA MET A 1 -22.90 54.45 11.55
C MET A 1 -21.48 53.89 11.45
N ASP A 2 -20.55 54.27 12.34
CA ASP A 2 -19.17 53.77 12.30
C ASP A 2 -19.00 52.28 12.64
N VAL A 3 -19.80 51.73 13.57
CA VAL A 3 -19.82 50.28 13.90
C VAL A 3 -20.38 49.39 12.78
N PHE A 4 -21.18 49.96 11.87
CA PHE A 4 -21.70 49.24 10.70
C PHE A 4 -20.60 49.02 9.64
N ASN A 5 -19.49 49.76 9.72
CA ASN A 5 -18.31 49.69 8.87
C ASN A 5 -17.23 48.74 9.46
N ASP A 6 -17.11 48.68 10.79
CA ASP A 6 -16.32 47.68 11.55
C ASP A 6 -16.75 46.22 11.27
N ALA A 7 -18.00 46.07 10.83
CA ALA A 7 -18.65 44.80 10.48
C ALA A 7 -18.59 44.47 8.97
N SER A 8 -18.03 45.34 8.13
CA SER A 8 -17.91 45.11 6.67
C SER A 8 -16.58 44.49 6.23
N ASP A 9 -15.49 44.67 6.98
CA ASP A 9 -14.13 44.26 6.58
C ASP A 9 -13.38 43.45 7.67
N LEU A 10 -14.10 42.70 8.51
CA LEU A 10 -13.61 41.39 8.95
C LEU A 10 -13.64 40.49 7.71
N VAL A 11 -12.70 40.76 6.81
CA VAL A 11 -12.47 40.21 5.47
C VAL A 11 -12.80 38.73 5.48
N SER A 12 -13.66 38.28 4.54
CA SER A 12 -14.41 37.00 4.54
C SER A 12 -13.83 35.84 5.37
N PRO A 13 -14.65 34.93 5.95
CA PRO A 13 -14.13 33.72 6.62
C PRO A 13 -13.03 32.98 5.84
N SER A 14 -13.13 32.97 4.50
CA SER A 14 -12.10 32.44 3.60
C SER A 14 -10.75 33.17 3.67
N TYR A 15 -10.74 34.49 3.87
CA TYR A 15 -9.51 35.27 4.10
C TYR A 15 -8.83 34.88 5.41
N TRP A 16 -9.57 34.81 6.52
CA TRP A 16 -8.98 34.42 7.81
C TRP A 16 -8.52 32.97 7.84
N ILE A 17 -9.20 32.09 7.10
CA ILE A 17 -8.73 30.72 6.85
C ILE A 17 -7.43 30.74 6.04
N MET A 18 -7.34 31.54 4.98
CA MET A 18 -6.11 31.68 4.19
C MET A 18 -4.95 32.27 5.00
N GLU A 19 -5.24 33.26 5.85
CA GLU A 19 -4.28 33.83 6.77
C GLU A 19 -3.83 32.78 7.80
N ALA A 20 -4.74 31.93 8.28
CA ALA A 20 -4.38 30.80 9.15
C ALA A 20 -3.49 29.78 8.43
N TYR A 21 -3.78 29.45 7.16
CA TYR A 21 -2.91 28.60 6.34
C TYR A 21 -1.50 29.19 6.23
N ASN A 22 -1.39 30.48 5.89
CA ASN A 22 -0.11 31.17 5.76
C ASN A 22 0.63 31.28 7.09
N ALA A 23 -0.09 31.55 8.19
CA ALA A 23 0.49 31.69 9.52
C ALA A 23 0.97 30.36 10.11
N VAL A 24 0.27 29.25 9.83
CA VAL A 24 0.63 27.92 10.35
C VAL A 24 1.70 27.26 9.48
N PHE A 25 1.45 27.14 8.19
CA PHE A 25 2.24 26.28 7.30
C PHE A 25 3.11 27.08 6.33
N GLY A 26 2.62 28.22 5.84
CA GLY A 26 3.26 28.97 4.74
C GLY A 26 3.14 28.27 3.37
N PHE A 27 2.39 27.16 3.30
CA PHE A 27 2.03 26.43 2.09
C PHE A 27 0.64 25.77 2.30
N ASN A 28 0.05 25.22 1.23
CA ASN A 28 -1.20 24.46 1.34
C ASN A 28 -0.91 22.98 1.65
N PRO A 29 -1.16 22.49 2.88
CA PRO A 29 -0.89 21.10 3.26
C PRO A 29 -1.74 20.08 2.49
N LEU A 30 -2.90 20.49 1.97
CA LEU A 30 -3.73 19.61 1.15
C LEU A 30 -3.11 19.37 -0.23
N ASP A 31 -2.57 20.42 -0.86
CA ASP A 31 -1.89 20.31 -2.15
C ASP A 31 -0.64 19.43 -2.04
N GLU A 32 0.13 19.59 -0.96
CA GLU A 32 1.31 18.77 -0.69
C GLU A 32 0.93 17.30 -0.46
N ALA A 33 -0.11 17.04 0.33
CA ALA A 33 -0.54 15.68 0.61
C ALA A 33 -1.13 14.97 -0.60
N ILE A 34 -1.79 15.69 -1.53
CA ILE A 34 -2.25 15.13 -2.80
C ILE A 34 -1.08 14.53 -3.60
N GLN A 35 0.11 15.15 -3.55
CA GLN A 35 1.29 14.62 -4.24
C GLN A 35 1.74 13.28 -3.68
N TRP A 36 1.53 13.01 -2.39
CA TRP A 36 1.87 11.74 -1.76
C TRP A 36 1.01 10.57 -2.25
N PHE A 37 -0.21 10.86 -2.74
CA PHE A 37 -1.19 9.87 -3.19
C PHE A 37 -1.24 9.68 -4.71
N ALA A 38 -0.26 10.17 -5.46
CA ALA A 38 -0.20 10.00 -6.91
C ALA A 38 -0.01 8.54 -7.39
N GLY A 39 0.06 7.57 -6.47
CA GLY A 39 0.26 6.14 -6.77
C GLY A 39 -1.05 5.35 -6.84
N ASP A 40 -1.10 4.40 -7.77
CA ASP A 40 -2.19 3.43 -7.90
C ASP A 40 -1.95 2.23 -6.96
N TRP A 41 -2.58 2.25 -5.80
CA TRP A 41 -2.52 1.14 -4.85
C TRP A 41 -3.45 -0.02 -5.22
N GLU A 42 -4.46 0.23 -6.07
CA GLU A 42 -5.37 -0.79 -6.60
C GLU A 42 -4.60 -1.77 -7.48
N SER A 43 -3.65 -1.27 -8.26
CA SER A 43 -2.67 -2.08 -9.02
C SER A 43 -1.92 -3.12 -8.16
N PHE A 44 -1.59 -2.83 -6.89
CA PHE A 44 -0.96 -3.84 -6.01
C PHE A 44 -1.93 -4.98 -5.66
N ALA A 45 -3.21 -4.66 -5.40
CA ALA A 45 -4.23 -5.66 -5.11
C ALA A 45 -4.58 -6.52 -6.34
N GLU A 46 -4.61 -5.91 -7.53
CA GLU A 46 -4.76 -6.63 -8.79
C GLU A 46 -3.60 -7.61 -9.02
N CYS A 47 -2.35 -7.14 -8.84
CA CYS A 47 -1.17 -8.00 -8.90
C CYS A 47 -1.23 -9.16 -7.90
N ALA A 48 -1.68 -8.91 -6.66
CA ALA A 48 -1.87 -9.96 -5.67
C ALA A 48 -2.82 -11.05 -6.19
N SER A 49 -3.93 -10.65 -6.81
CA SER A 49 -4.92 -11.58 -7.38
C SER A 49 -4.36 -12.40 -8.54
N VAL A 50 -3.52 -11.79 -9.38
CA VAL A 50 -2.83 -12.50 -10.47
C VAL A 50 -1.93 -13.60 -9.90
N TRP A 51 -1.12 -13.33 -8.89
CA TRP A 51 -0.25 -14.34 -8.27
C TRP A 51 -1.04 -15.51 -7.69
N GLN A 52 -2.14 -15.22 -6.99
CA GLN A 52 -3.02 -16.26 -6.45
C GLN A 52 -3.61 -17.15 -7.55
N ASN A 53 -4.03 -16.55 -8.68
CA ASN A 53 -4.57 -17.31 -9.81
C ASN A 53 -3.52 -18.21 -10.47
N ILE A 54 -2.27 -17.74 -10.58
CA ILE A 54 -1.16 -18.56 -11.09
C ILE A 54 -0.89 -19.74 -10.13
N GLY A 55 -0.85 -19.51 -8.82
CA GLY A 55 -0.70 -20.57 -7.83
C GLY A 55 -1.79 -21.64 -7.94
N LYS A 56 -3.06 -21.23 -8.07
CA LYS A 56 -4.20 -22.14 -8.30
C LYS A 56 -4.07 -22.93 -9.60
N ALA A 57 -3.58 -22.30 -10.66
CA ALA A 57 -3.34 -23.00 -11.93
C ALA A 57 -2.25 -24.07 -11.79
N CYS A 58 -1.13 -23.74 -11.14
CA CYS A 58 -0.06 -24.71 -10.84
C CYS A 58 -0.57 -25.90 -10.02
N GLU A 59 -1.38 -25.65 -8.99
CA GLU A 59 -2.03 -26.71 -8.21
C GLU A 59 -2.91 -27.60 -9.08
N GLY A 60 -3.80 -26.99 -9.89
CA GLY A 60 -4.72 -27.74 -10.74
C GLY A 60 -3.99 -28.66 -11.72
N VAL A 61 -2.89 -28.18 -12.31
CA VAL A 61 -2.03 -29.01 -13.17
C VAL A 61 -1.36 -30.13 -12.35
N ALA A 62 -0.80 -29.83 -11.17
CA ALA A 62 -0.17 -30.83 -10.31
C ALA A 62 -1.14 -31.94 -9.89
N GLN A 63 -2.39 -31.59 -9.55
CA GLN A 63 -3.43 -32.55 -9.19
C GLN A 63 -3.82 -33.44 -10.37
N ASN A 64 -3.96 -32.86 -11.57
CA ASN A 64 -4.25 -33.63 -12.78
C ASN A 64 -3.12 -34.62 -13.12
N LEU A 65 -1.85 -34.21 -12.96
CA LEU A 65 -0.71 -35.10 -13.16
C LEU A 65 -0.71 -36.27 -12.17
N LYS A 66 -0.90 -35.99 -10.87
CA LYS A 66 -0.99 -37.04 -9.83
C LYS A 66 -2.14 -38.01 -10.11
N SER A 67 -3.31 -37.50 -10.51
CA SER A 67 -4.46 -38.33 -10.87
C SER A 67 -4.19 -39.20 -12.10
N GLY A 68 -3.50 -38.66 -13.11
CA GLY A 68 -3.09 -39.39 -14.30
C GLY A 68 -2.13 -40.52 -13.97
N ASN A 69 -1.09 -40.23 -13.18
CA ASN A 69 -0.15 -41.23 -12.67
C ASN A 69 -0.86 -42.36 -11.94
N SER A 70 -1.74 -42.03 -10.98
CA SER A 70 -2.50 -43.04 -10.23
C SER A 70 -3.42 -43.90 -11.10
N SER A 71 -3.93 -43.35 -12.20
CA SER A 71 -4.81 -44.10 -13.11
C SER A 71 -4.01 -45.07 -13.97
N LEU A 72 -2.86 -44.65 -14.49
CA LEU A 72 -2.00 -45.45 -15.36
C LEU A 72 -1.28 -46.58 -14.61
N ASP A 73 -0.91 -46.36 -13.35
CA ASP A 73 -0.25 -47.34 -12.46
C ASP A 73 -1.00 -48.68 -12.38
N SER A 74 -2.31 -48.68 -12.56
CA SER A 74 -3.13 -49.90 -12.53
C SER A 74 -3.10 -50.74 -13.81
N THR A 75 -2.59 -50.21 -14.92
CA THR A 75 -2.71 -50.83 -16.26
C THR A 75 -1.44 -50.81 -17.08
N TRP A 76 -0.43 -50.02 -16.70
CA TRP A 76 0.81 -49.87 -17.43
C TRP A 76 2.00 -50.17 -16.53
N ASP A 77 2.69 -51.27 -16.82
CA ASP A 77 3.84 -51.76 -16.05
C ASP A 77 5.14 -51.73 -16.87
N GLY A 78 6.26 -51.80 -16.16
CA GLY A 78 7.61 -51.95 -16.70
C GLY A 78 8.43 -50.65 -16.67
N ASN A 79 9.70 -50.74 -17.06
CA ASN A 79 10.68 -49.64 -16.93
C ASN A 79 10.20 -48.29 -17.52
N ALA A 80 9.41 -48.32 -18.59
CA ALA A 80 8.85 -47.12 -19.21
C ALA A 80 7.74 -46.48 -18.35
N ALA A 81 6.91 -47.31 -17.71
CA ALA A 81 5.88 -46.86 -16.79
C ALA A 81 6.51 -46.22 -15.54
N ASP A 82 7.51 -46.88 -14.94
CA ASP A 82 8.24 -46.36 -13.78
C ASP A 82 8.91 -45.01 -14.08
N ALA A 83 9.55 -44.88 -15.24
CA ALA A 83 10.19 -43.63 -15.66
C ALA A 83 9.17 -42.50 -15.85
N ALA A 84 8.03 -42.78 -16.50
CA ALA A 84 6.96 -41.81 -16.70
C ALA A 84 6.33 -41.39 -15.36
N TYR A 85 6.05 -42.35 -14.47
CA TYR A 85 5.50 -42.08 -13.15
C TYR A 85 6.41 -41.14 -12.37
N ASN A 86 7.70 -41.46 -12.28
CA ASN A 86 8.68 -40.64 -11.56
C ASN A 86 8.79 -39.22 -12.14
N TYR A 87 8.80 -39.09 -13.47
CA TYR A 87 8.84 -37.78 -14.14
C TYR A 87 7.64 -36.91 -13.78
N PHE A 88 6.42 -37.43 -13.94
CA PHE A 88 5.21 -36.64 -13.69
C PHE A 88 4.96 -36.39 -12.20
N ASP A 89 5.38 -37.29 -11.31
CA ASP A 89 5.35 -37.08 -9.86
C ASP A 89 6.31 -35.95 -9.46
N GLU A 90 7.54 -35.94 -9.99
CA GLU A 90 8.48 -34.85 -9.76
C GLU A 90 7.96 -33.53 -10.33
N LEU A 91 7.39 -33.52 -11.54
CA LEU A 91 6.78 -32.34 -12.14
C LEU A 91 5.64 -31.80 -11.27
N ALA A 92 4.76 -32.66 -10.77
CA ALA A 92 3.66 -32.27 -9.90
C ALA A 92 4.17 -31.70 -8.57
N LYS A 93 5.24 -32.26 -7.99
CA LYS A 93 5.90 -31.72 -6.80
C LYS A 93 6.49 -30.33 -7.05
N LYS A 94 7.17 -30.12 -8.17
CA LYS A 94 7.73 -28.80 -8.55
C LYS A 94 6.64 -27.75 -8.73
N LEU A 95 5.55 -28.09 -9.41
CA LEU A 95 4.39 -27.20 -9.57
C LEU A 95 3.73 -26.84 -8.24
N THR A 96 3.64 -27.81 -7.31
CA THR A 96 3.16 -27.55 -5.94
C THR A 96 4.12 -26.61 -5.20
N GLY A 97 5.44 -26.76 -5.37
CA GLY A 97 6.42 -25.83 -4.81
C GLY A 97 6.28 -24.40 -5.34
N CYS A 98 6.09 -24.22 -6.66
CA CYS A 98 5.86 -22.90 -7.23
C CYS A 98 4.62 -22.21 -6.63
N ARG A 99 3.57 -22.97 -6.30
CA ARG A 99 2.36 -22.43 -5.67
C ARG A 99 2.68 -21.74 -4.34
N GLU A 100 3.49 -22.35 -3.48
CA GLU A 100 3.84 -21.77 -2.18
C GLU A 100 4.54 -20.40 -2.35
N THR A 101 5.42 -20.28 -3.34
CA THR A 101 6.07 -19.02 -3.69
C THR A 101 5.07 -18.00 -4.25
N PHE A 102 4.11 -18.41 -5.09
CA PHE A 102 3.06 -17.53 -5.60
C PHE A 102 2.08 -17.07 -4.51
N ASP A 103 1.72 -17.93 -3.55
CA ASP A 103 0.89 -17.58 -2.39
C ASP A 103 1.64 -16.56 -1.49
N SER A 104 2.97 -16.68 -1.39
CA SER A 104 3.82 -15.71 -0.70
C SER A 104 3.91 -14.36 -1.43
N LEU A 105 3.96 -14.36 -2.76
CA LEU A 105 3.87 -13.13 -3.56
C LEU A 105 2.51 -12.46 -3.37
N HIS A 106 1.43 -13.23 -3.47
CA HIS A 106 0.06 -12.74 -3.25
C HIS A 106 -0.07 -12.02 -1.90
N SER A 107 0.33 -12.67 -0.80
CA SER A 107 0.25 -12.09 0.55
C SER A 107 1.14 -10.85 0.73
N THR A 108 2.31 -10.82 0.08
CA THR A 108 3.20 -9.64 0.11
C THR A 108 2.55 -8.46 -0.62
N TYR A 109 1.99 -8.67 -1.81
CA TYR A 109 1.30 -7.63 -2.56
C TYR A 109 0.02 -7.13 -1.85
N GLU A 110 -0.76 -8.01 -1.21
CA GLU A 110 -1.90 -7.60 -0.38
C GLU A 110 -1.45 -6.74 0.82
N SER A 111 -0.37 -7.12 1.49
CA SER A 111 0.17 -6.34 2.61
C SER A 111 0.58 -4.93 2.18
N LEU A 112 1.23 -4.80 1.01
CA LEU A 112 1.60 -3.51 0.43
C LEU A 112 0.38 -2.67 0.06
N ALA A 113 -0.64 -3.27 -0.57
CA ALA A 113 -1.89 -2.59 -0.90
C ALA A 113 -2.60 -2.07 0.36
N ASN A 114 -2.71 -2.91 1.39
CA ASN A 114 -3.33 -2.55 2.67
C ASN A 114 -2.56 -1.45 3.40
N ALA A 115 -1.22 -1.49 3.37
CA ALA A 115 -0.39 -0.43 3.95
C ALA A 115 -0.63 0.91 3.25
N ALA A 116 -0.61 0.93 1.91
CA ALA A 116 -0.86 2.13 1.13
C ALA A 116 -2.27 2.71 1.40
N TYR A 117 -3.30 1.87 1.35
CA TYR A 117 -4.67 2.27 1.63
C TYR A 117 -4.85 2.81 3.06
N SER A 118 -4.34 2.09 4.06
CA SER A 118 -4.48 2.49 5.47
C SER A 118 -3.75 3.79 5.77
N THR A 119 -2.56 4.00 5.20
CA THR A 119 -1.84 5.26 5.30
C THR A 119 -2.60 6.40 4.63
N ALA A 120 -3.24 6.15 3.49
CA ALA A 120 -4.05 7.16 2.82
C ALA A 120 -5.25 7.60 3.66
N GLU A 121 -6.00 6.66 4.22
CA GLU A 121 -7.12 6.97 5.11
C GLU A 121 -6.67 7.69 6.39
N ALA A 122 -5.55 7.27 6.98
CA ALA A 122 -4.99 7.92 8.16
C ALA A 122 -4.61 9.38 7.88
N ILE A 123 -3.89 9.64 6.78
CA ILE A 123 -3.49 11.00 6.38
C ILE A 123 -4.72 11.84 6.04
N LYS A 124 -5.73 11.30 5.32
CA LYS A 124 -6.99 12.02 5.08
C LYS A 124 -7.65 12.46 6.39
N GLY A 125 -7.70 11.59 7.40
CA GLY A 125 -8.23 11.92 8.72
C GLY A 125 -7.44 13.04 9.41
N VAL A 126 -6.11 12.97 9.35
CA VAL A 126 -5.23 14.02 9.91
C VAL A 126 -5.43 15.34 9.17
N LEU A 127 -5.51 15.34 7.84
CA LEU A 127 -5.75 16.54 7.03
C LEU A 127 -7.11 17.17 7.34
N GLY A 128 -8.16 16.36 7.51
CA GLY A 128 -9.47 16.84 7.94
C GLY A 128 -9.38 17.59 9.27
N GLY A 129 -8.68 17.01 10.25
CA GLY A 129 -8.43 17.67 11.53
C GLY A 129 -7.56 18.94 11.42
N ILE A 130 -6.62 18.99 10.48
CA ILE A 130 -5.84 20.21 10.20
C ILE A 130 -6.75 21.30 9.65
N ILE A 131 -7.62 20.98 8.69
CA ILE A 131 -8.58 21.94 8.11
C ILE A 131 -9.51 22.49 9.20
N ASP A 132 -10.04 21.64 10.08
CA ASP A 132 -10.90 22.07 11.18
C ASP A 132 -10.16 22.99 12.15
N GLY A 133 -8.92 22.66 12.53
CA GLY A 133 -8.13 23.52 13.41
C GLY A 133 -7.73 24.84 12.77
N LEU A 134 -7.50 24.88 11.45
CA LEU A 134 -7.25 26.13 10.72
C LEU A 134 -8.46 27.06 10.73
N ILE A 135 -9.68 26.51 10.67
CA ILE A 135 -10.91 27.29 10.85
C ILE A 135 -10.96 27.90 12.25
N ILE A 136 -10.60 27.14 13.29
CA ILE A 136 -10.54 27.63 14.67
C ILE A 136 -9.51 28.77 14.79
N VAL A 137 -8.29 28.56 14.30
CA VAL A 137 -7.23 29.58 14.30
C VAL A 137 -7.68 30.85 13.58
N GLY A 138 -8.33 30.73 12.41
CA GLY A 138 -8.89 31.86 11.68
C GLY A 138 -9.90 32.67 12.51
N ILE A 139 -10.80 31.99 13.22
CA ILE A 139 -11.78 32.62 14.12
C ILE A 139 -11.08 33.31 15.30
N GLU A 140 -10.10 32.67 15.92
CA GLU A 140 -9.37 33.21 17.07
C GLU A 140 -8.54 34.44 16.70
N MET A 141 -7.89 34.43 15.53
CA MET A 141 -7.16 35.59 15.00
C MET A 141 -8.09 36.75 14.65
N ALA A 142 -9.25 36.47 14.05
CA ALA A 142 -10.26 37.47 13.76
C ALA A 142 -10.78 38.12 15.05
N ALA A 143 -11.08 37.31 16.08
CA ALA A 143 -11.52 37.80 17.39
C ALA A 143 -10.43 38.59 18.12
N GLY A 144 -9.19 38.12 18.09
CA GLY A 144 -8.03 38.82 18.65
C GLY A 144 -7.81 40.20 18.01
N THR A 145 -8.01 40.29 16.70
CA THR A 145 -7.95 41.54 15.94
C THR A 145 -9.10 42.49 16.32
N ALA A 146 -10.34 41.99 16.30
CA ALA A 146 -11.54 42.79 16.58
C ALA A 146 -11.61 43.31 18.03
N LEU A 147 -11.09 42.54 18.98
CA LEU A 147 -11.09 42.87 20.41
C LEU A 147 -9.75 43.44 20.88
N SER A 148 -8.82 43.73 19.96
CA SER A 148 -7.47 44.18 20.29
C SER A 148 -7.45 45.46 21.15
N TRP A 149 -8.38 46.37 20.90
CA TRP A 149 -8.56 47.62 21.65
C TRP A 149 -8.91 47.42 23.13
N THR A 150 -9.40 46.23 23.52
CA THR A 150 -9.72 45.91 24.92
C THR A 150 -8.50 45.46 25.73
N GLY A 151 -7.34 45.24 25.08
CA GLY A 151 -6.11 44.71 25.69
C GLY A 151 -6.21 43.22 26.06
N VAL A 152 -7.28 42.82 26.76
CA VAL A 152 -7.57 41.42 27.13
C VAL A 152 -7.92 40.58 25.90
N GLY A 153 -8.68 41.13 24.96
CA GLY A 153 -9.10 40.42 23.74
C GLY A 153 -7.93 40.03 22.81
N ALA A 154 -6.92 40.89 22.67
CA ALA A 154 -5.71 40.55 21.91
C ALA A 154 -4.92 39.40 22.57
N VAL A 155 -4.71 39.46 23.88
CA VAL A 155 -3.93 38.45 24.60
C VAL A 155 -4.61 37.09 24.58
N VAL A 156 -5.93 37.06 24.76
CA VAL A 156 -6.70 35.80 24.72
C VAL A 156 -6.78 35.26 23.29
N GLY A 157 -7.18 36.08 22.30
CA GLY A 157 -7.38 35.62 20.93
C GLY A 157 -6.09 35.11 20.26
N TYR A 158 -5.04 35.93 20.24
CA TYR A 158 -3.77 35.52 19.62
C TYR A 158 -3.03 34.45 20.45
N GLY A 159 -3.21 34.44 21.78
CA GLY A 159 -2.62 33.43 22.65
C GLY A 159 -3.22 32.04 22.43
N LEU A 160 -4.55 31.95 22.29
CA LEU A 160 -5.24 30.70 21.94
C LEU A 160 -4.84 30.23 20.54
N ALA A 161 -4.81 31.15 19.57
CA ALA A 161 -4.37 30.85 18.22
C ALA A 161 -2.97 30.22 18.21
N ALA A 162 -2.00 30.77 18.96
CA ALA A 162 -0.65 30.22 19.03
C ALA A 162 -0.60 28.77 19.56
N LEU A 163 -1.47 28.41 20.50
CA LEU A 163 -1.56 27.03 21.01
C LEU A 163 -2.13 26.09 19.95
N GLU A 164 -3.18 26.50 19.25
CA GLU A 164 -3.79 25.68 18.21
C GLU A 164 -2.86 25.53 16.99
N ILE A 165 -2.12 26.58 16.61
CA ILE A 165 -1.05 26.52 15.60
C ILE A 165 -0.02 25.43 15.94
N THR A 166 0.42 25.36 17.21
CA THR A 166 1.40 24.35 17.65
C THR A 166 0.84 22.93 17.51
N ARG A 167 -0.44 22.73 17.82
CA ARG A 167 -1.14 21.46 17.65
C ARG A 167 -1.23 21.07 16.17
N LEU A 168 -1.57 22.01 15.30
CA LEU A 168 -1.64 21.80 13.85
C LEU A 168 -0.30 21.38 13.24
N LEU A 169 0.79 22.04 13.65
CA LEU A 169 2.14 21.66 13.24
C LEU A 169 2.52 20.25 13.69
N LYS A 170 2.11 19.86 14.90
CA LYS A 170 2.32 18.49 15.40
C LYS A 170 1.53 17.47 14.58
N MET A 171 0.27 17.75 14.25
CA MET A 171 -0.55 16.88 13.41
C MET A 171 0.06 16.70 12.02
N TRP A 172 0.62 17.76 11.44
CA TRP A 172 1.37 17.66 10.18
C TRP A 172 2.64 16.80 10.33
N GLY A 173 3.37 16.95 11.43
CA GLY A 173 4.47 16.05 11.79
C GLY A 173 4.04 14.59 11.89
N ASP A 174 2.87 14.31 12.48
CA ASP A 174 2.32 12.96 12.56
C ASP A 174 1.95 12.41 11.17
N ALA A 175 1.37 13.21 10.28
CA ALA A 175 1.07 12.81 8.90
C ALA A 175 2.34 12.43 8.11
N THR A 176 3.38 13.27 8.19
CA THR A 176 4.67 12.98 7.52
C THR A 176 5.35 11.74 8.08
N LYS A 177 5.23 11.49 9.39
CA LYS A 177 5.72 10.26 10.03
C LYS A 177 4.97 9.02 9.52
N MET A 178 3.64 9.07 9.39
CA MET A 178 2.86 7.97 8.84
C MET A 178 3.30 7.61 7.41
N LEU A 179 3.66 8.60 6.61
CA LEU A 179 4.20 8.36 5.26
C LEU A 179 5.57 7.66 5.31
N ALA A 180 6.47 8.09 6.21
CA ALA A 180 7.77 7.46 6.39
C ALA A 180 7.68 6.00 6.89
N GLU A 181 6.73 5.73 7.80
CA GLU A 181 6.42 4.37 8.26
C GLU A 181 5.92 3.50 7.09
N ALA A 182 5.04 4.03 6.25
CA ALA A 182 4.56 3.34 5.05
C ALA A 182 5.69 3.04 4.05
N GLN A 183 6.59 4.01 3.81
CA GLN A 183 7.76 3.79 2.96
C GLN A 183 8.68 2.69 3.50
N THR A 184 8.82 2.58 4.82
CA THR A 184 9.59 1.51 5.45
C THR A 184 8.97 0.14 5.18
N ILE A 185 7.64 0.03 5.28
CA ILE A 185 6.90 -1.19 4.93
C ILE A 185 7.09 -1.53 3.44
N VAL A 186 6.96 -0.54 2.55
CA VAL A 186 7.16 -0.72 1.11
C VAL A 186 8.56 -1.26 0.81
N ASN A 187 9.60 -0.64 1.35
CA ASN A 187 10.98 -1.09 1.15
C ASN A 187 11.21 -2.51 1.69
N GLY A 188 10.62 -2.84 2.84
CA GLY A 188 10.66 -4.19 3.38
C GLY A 188 9.98 -5.21 2.46
N GLY A 189 8.80 -4.87 1.95
CA GLY A 189 8.06 -5.70 0.99
C GLY A 189 8.83 -5.90 -0.31
N VAL A 190 9.46 -4.86 -0.86
CA VAL A 190 10.32 -4.97 -2.05
C VAL A 190 11.44 -6.00 -1.82
N GLY A 191 12.10 -5.98 -0.67
CA GLY A 191 13.13 -6.97 -0.34
C GLY A 191 12.59 -8.41 -0.30
N VAL A 192 11.37 -8.60 0.21
CA VAL A 192 10.68 -9.91 0.17
C VAL A 192 10.36 -10.32 -1.28
N LEU A 193 9.84 -9.39 -2.09
CA LEU A 193 9.53 -9.65 -3.50
C LEU A 193 10.77 -10.03 -4.31
N GLU A 194 11.92 -9.39 -4.06
CA GLU A 194 13.20 -9.75 -4.70
C GLU A 194 13.64 -11.19 -4.34
N ALA A 195 13.51 -11.57 -3.06
CA ALA A 195 13.83 -12.92 -2.60
C ALA A 195 12.90 -13.97 -3.25
N LEU A 196 11.59 -13.71 -3.26
CA LEU A 196 10.60 -14.59 -3.90
C LEU A 196 10.81 -14.68 -5.42
N GLY A 197 11.22 -13.58 -6.06
CA GLY A 197 11.59 -13.58 -7.49
C GLY A 197 12.77 -14.50 -7.79
N ALA A 198 13.79 -14.51 -6.93
CA ALA A 198 14.91 -15.44 -7.04
C ALA A 198 14.50 -16.90 -6.83
N GLU A 199 13.57 -17.15 -5.91
CA GLU A 199 13.01 -18.49 -5.65
C GLU A 199 12.25 -19.03 -6.87
N ILE A 200 11.37 -18.23 -7.48
CA ILE A 200 10.65 -18.58 -8.72
C ILE A 200 11.64 -18.93 -9.83
N TYR A 201 12.68 -18.12 -10.01
CA TYR A 201 13.71 -18.41 -11.01
C TYR A 201 14.38 -19.76 -10.74
N GLY A 202 14.68 -20.06 -9.47
CA GLY A 202 15.20 -21.35 -9.03
C GLY A 202 14.26 -22.52 -9.32
N HIS A 203 12.94 -22.35 -9.17
CA HIS A 203 11.97 -23.36 -9.55
C HIS A 203 12.02 -23.65 -11.05
N PHE A 204 12.10 -22.62 -11.90
CA PHE A 204 12.11 -22.78 -13.35
C PHE A 204 13.37 -23.46 -13.91
N GLN A 205 14.53 -23.26 -13.28
CA GLN A 205 15.76 -23.93 -13.73
C GLN A 205 15.77 -25.44 -13.43
N ASN A 206 14.99 -25.88 -12.45
CA ASN A 206 15.02 -27.25 -11.93
C ASN A 206 13.79 -28.06 -12.32
N PHE A 207 13.13 -27.73 -13.44
CA PHE A 207 12.06 -28.57 -13.97
C PHE A 207 12.65 -29.90 -14.48
N PRO A 208 11.97 -31.03 -14.23
CA PRO A 208 12.43 -32.30 -14.71
C PRO A 208 12.50 -32.27 -16.25
N SER A 209 13.63 -32.70 -16.80
CA SER A 209 13.79 -32.89 -18.24
C SER A 209 13.24 -34.26 -18.63
N VAL A 210 12.54 -34.32 -19.76
CA VAL A 210 12.19 -35.61 -20.35
C VAL A 210 13.51 -36.24 -20.81
N GLY A 211 13.91 -37.36 -20.21
CA GLY A 211 15.26 -37.91 -20.29
C GLY A 211 15.85 -37.94 -21.71
N GLY A 212 17.10 -37.48 -21.83
CA GLY A 212 17.83 -37.31 -23.09
C GLY A 212 18.34 -38.59 -23.76
N ASN A 213 17.93 -39.78 -23.31
CA ASN A 213 18.27 -41.05 -23.97
C ASN A 213 17.03 -41.95 -23.99
N TYR A 214 16.19 -41.75 -25.01
CA TYR A 214 15.23 -42.75 -25.44
C TYR A 214 16.00 -43.89 -26.11
N ASP A 215 16.22 -45.00 -25.41
CA ASP A 215 16.79 -46.22 -26.00
C ASP A 215 15.63 -47.15 -26.39
N ASN A 216 15.33 -47.19 -27.70
CA ASN A 216 14.30 -48.04 -28.25
C ASN A 216 14.96 -49.32 -28.80
N PRO A 217 14.63 -50.51 -28.27
CA PRO A 217 15.20 -51.78 -28.72
C PRO A 217 14.86 -52.16 -30.18
N ALA A 218 13.98 -51.42 -30.85
CA ALA A 218 13.67 -51.52 -32.29
C ALA A 218 14.52 -50.59 -33.17
N VAL A 219 15.44 -49.81 -32.61
CA VAL A 219 16.39 -48.93 -33.35
C VAL A 219 17.86 -49.22 -33.00
N ALA A 220 18.14 -50.39 -32.45
CA ALA A 220 19.51 -50.90 -32.28
C ALA A 220 20.09 -51.41 -33.60
#